data_AF-A0AAU9WTW5-F1
#
_entry.id   AF-A0AAU9WTW5-F1
#
_cell.length_a   1.000
_cell.length_b   1.000
_cell.length_c   1.000
_cell.angle_alpha   90.00
_cell.angle_beta   90.00
_cell.angle_gamma   90.00
#
_symmetry.space_group_name_H-M   'P 1'
#
loop_
_entity.id
_entity.type
_entity.pdbx_description
1 polymer ?
#
loop_
_entity_poly.entity_id
_entity_poly.type
_entity_poly.pdbx_seq_one_letter_code
_entity_poly.pdbx_strand_id
1 'polypeptide(L)'
;MPEEDTQPLLKVCTYPEPRSGEAKIKIRLPWDKILSVCYSLLLCWQVIGICLYFIRCVKCFRDKSSTFLCERNAAFLYSEELEVFWLATQTILIVVVIVLLPRIPGFLGVKAIFNRLICVPSFITLVLLLVIALCRYAMLLVTSPKTFLTMSILIGFALKYALTVLAAAMLNYTQLSTLKHRYPPYVFLLSKLTVFVISLVNFIHFATSLIAITFNVQIFPAAMSSANSSDFHVVNDLLGYFGVTIFRFKLMSFFWKKLFIDDKGIFEQR
;
A
#
# COMPACT_ATOMS: atom_id res chain seq x y z
N MET A 1 -41.75 36.94 -26.73
CA MET A 1 -40.68 37.96 -26.71
C MET A 1 -40.47 38.37 -25.27
N PRO A 2 -39.33 38.07 -24.60
CA PRO A 2 -38.31 37.04 -24.92
C PRO A 2 -38.89 35.60 -24.87
N GLU A 3 -38.52 34.54 -24.15
CA GLU A 3 -37.45 34.13 -23.20
C GLU A 3 -37.39 32.57 -23.35
N GLU A 4 -36.34 31.76 -23.14
CA GLU A 4 -35.14 31.78 -22.28
C GLU A 4 -35.46 31.47 -20.79
N ASP A 5 -34.66 30.70 -20.03
CA ASP A 5 -33.28 30.19 -20.26
C ASP A 5 -33.13 28.64 -20.06
N THR A 6 -31.89 28.18 -20.15
CA THR A 6 -31.31 26.88 -20.52
C THR A 6 -31.48 25.67 -19.59
N GLN A 7 -31.42 24.49 -20.23
CA GLN A 7 -31.09 23.17 -19.64
C GLN A 7 -29.57 23.09 -19.36
N PRO A 8 -29.03 22.19 -18.48
CA PRO A 8 -28.70 20.84 -18.98
C PRO A 8 -28.57 19.68 -17.95
N LEU A 9 -28.43 18.46 -18.50
CA LEU A 9 -27.57 17.35 -18.04
C LEU A 9 -27.51 16.97 -16.54
N LEU A 10 -28.33 15.99 -16.11
CA LEU A 10 -27.81 14.74 -15.52
C LEU A 10 -28.80 13.57 -15.62
N LYS A 11 -28.81 12.88 -16.77
CA LYS A 11 -29.54 11.60 -16.96
C LYS A 11 -28.53 10.43 -16.93
N VAL A 12 -29.03 9.22 -16.67
CA VAL A 12 -28.26 7.94 -16.57
C VAL A 12 -27.49 7.76 -15.25
N CYS A 13 -28.19 7.27 -14.22
CA CYS A 13 -27.60 6.52 -13.09
C CYS A 13 -28.63 5.55 -12.46
N THR A 14 -29.25 4.70 -13.29
CA THR A 14 -30.12 3.59 -12.85
C THR A 14 -29.54 2.27 -13.37
N TYR A 15 -29.40 1.29 -12.47
CA TYR A 15 -28.89 -0.06 -12.76
C TYR A 15 -29.74 -1.11 -12.02
N PRO A 16 -29.91 -2.33 -12.60
CA PRO A 16 -30.73 -3.39 -12.02
C PRO A 16 -30.03 -4.13 -10.87
N GLU A 17 -30.81 -4.87 -10.08
CA GLU A 17 -30.30 -5.68 -8.97
C GLU A 17 -29.39 -6.85 -9.43
N PRO A 18 -28.31 -7.17 -8.68
CA PRO A 18 -27.47 -8.32 -8.96
C PRO A 18 -28.11 -9.62 -8.45
N ARG A 19 -28.39 -10.57 -9.36
CA ARG A 19 -28.86 -11.93 -8.98
C ARG A 19 -27.78 -12.69 -8.20
N SER A 20 -28.11 -13.09 -6.97
CA SER A 20 -27.20 -13.85 -6.09
C SER A 20 -27.11 -15.33 -6.49
N GLY A 21 -26.11 -15.69 -7.30
CA GLY A 21 -25.75 -17.09 -7.55
C GLY A 21 -24.83 -17.65 -6.44
N GLU A 22 -25.34 -18.52 -5.57
CA GLU A 22 -24.54 -19.10 -4.48
C GLU A 22 -23.64 -20.27 -4.93
N ALA A 23 -22.32 -20.01 -5.01
CA ALA A 23 -21.32 -21.06 -5.19
C ALA A 23 -21.09 -21.87 -3.89
N LYS A 24 -21.85 -22.95 -3.70
CA LYS A 24 -21.69 -23.89 -2.57
C LYS A 24 -20.43 -24.75 -2.71
N ILE A 25 -19.28 -24.26 -2.23
CA ILE A 25 -18.08 -25.08 -2.05
C ILE A 25 -18.24 -25.94 -0.79
N LYS A 26 -18.33 -27.26 -0.97
CA LYS A 26 -18.56 -28.25 0.10
C LYS A 26 -17.39 -29.24 0.16
N ILE A 27 -16.29 -28.84 0.80
CA ILE A 27 -15.13 -29.71 1.07
C ILE A 27 -14.87 -29.70 2.58
N ARG A 28 -14.83 -30.89 3.21
CA ARG A 28 -14.44 -31.08 4.62
C ARG A 28 -13.14 -31.88 4.66
N LEU A 29 -12.01 -31.23 4.93
CA LEU A 29 -10.73 -31.87 5.28
C LEU A 29 -9.94 -30.89 6.19
N PRO A 30 -8.89 -31.32 6.93
CA PRO A 30 -8.22 -30.47 7.92
C PRO A 30 -7.32 -29.36 7.33
N TRP A 31 -7.25 -29.22 6.00
CA TRP A 31 -6.46 -28.20 5.29
C TRP A 31 -6.74 -26.77 5.79
N ASP A 32 -7.97 -26.43 6.13
CA ASP A 32 -8.35 -25.09 6.62
C ASP A 32 -7.58 -24.69 7.89
N LYS A 33 -7.31 -25.66 8.78
CA LYS A 33 -6.52 -25.42 10.01
C LYS A 33 -5.04 -25.20 9.69
N ILE A 34 -4.48 -26.02 8.79
CA ILE A 34 -3.07 -25.89 8.37
C ILE A 34 -2.86 -24.54 7.68
N LEU A 35 -3.74 -24.18 6.74
CA LEU A 35 -3.70 -22.89 6.04
C LEU A 35 -3.85 -21.70 7.01
N SER A 36 -4.73 -21.80 8.00
CA SER A 36 -4.88 -20.80 9.07
C SER A 36 -3.59 -20.62 9.90
N VAL A 37 -2.91 -21.71 10.25
CA VAL A 37 -1.62 -21.67 10.96
C VAL A 37 -0.53 -21.05 10.08
N CYS A 38 -0.38 -21.50 8.84
CA CYS A 38 0.60 -20.94 7.90
C CYS A 38 0.37 -19.44 7.64
N TYR A 39 -0.90 -19.01 7.53
CA TYR A 39 -1.26 -17.60 7.38
C TYR A 39 -0.97 -16.78 8.65
N SER A 40 -1.20 -17.36 9.84
CA SER A 40 -0.82 -16.74 11.12
C SER A 40 0.69 -16.56 11.23
N LEU A 41 1.48 -17.58 10.86
CA LEU A 41 2.94 -17.51 10.81
C LEU A 41 3.43 -16.47 9.79
N LEU A 42 2.78 -16.33 8.63
CA LEU A 42 3.06 -15.28 7.65
C LEU A 42 2.83 -13.88 8.25
N LEU A 43 1.76 -13.68 9.01
CA LEU A 43 1.49 -12.41 9.70
C LEU A 43 2.52 -12.11 10.79
N CYS A 44 2.92 -13.11 11.59
CA CYS A 44 4.03 -12.97 12.55
C CYS A 44 5.35 -12.61 11.84
N TRP A 45 5.65 -13.26 10.71
CA TRP A 45 6.82 -12.95 9.89
C TRP A 45 6.79 -11.51 9.34
N GLN A 46 5.63 -10.98 8.96
CA GLN A 46 5.52 -9.57 8.56
C GLN A 46 5.91 -8.61 9.69
N VAL A 47 5.54 -8.91 10.93
CA VAL A 47 5.88 -8.09 12.11
C VAL A 47 7.38 -8.18 12.44
N ILE A 48 7.97 -9.38 12.37
CA ILE A 48 9.42 -9.56 12.58
C ILE A 48 10.21 -8.82 11.50
N GLY A 49 9.85 -9.02 10.23
CA GLY A 49 10.57 -8.44 9.10
C GLY A 49 10.47 -6.91 9.01
N ILE A 50 9.34 -6.29 9.41
CA ILE A 50 9.26 -4.82 9.47
C ILE A 50 10.13 -4.24 10.59
N CYS A 51 10.28 -4.94 11.72
CA CYS A 51 11.23 -4.54 12.77
C CYS A 51 12.68 -4.66 12.29
N LEU A 52 13.04 -5.75 11.60
CA LEU A 52 14.36 -5.93 11.00
C LEU A 52 14.68 -4.86 9.94
N TYR A 53 13.73 -4.56 9.05
CA TYR A 53 13.81 -3.47 8.09
C TYR A 53 14.01 -2.12 8.78
N PHE A 54 13.23 -1.81 9.83
CA PHE A 54 13.36 -0.55 10.56
C PHE A 54 14.74 -0.39 11.23
N ILE A 55 15.29 -1.47 11.80
CA ILE A 55 16.65 -1.48 12.35
C ILE A 55 17.68 -1.19 11.24
N ARG A 56 17.53 -1.78 10.04
CA ARG A 56 18.38 -1.49 8.87
C ARG A 56 18.26 -0.02 8.44
N CYS A 57 17.05 0.53 8.36
CA CYS A 57 16.84 1.95 8.06
C CYS A 57 17.55 2.87 9.07
N VAL A 58 17.32 2.69 10.37
CA VAL A 58 17.91 3.55 11.42
C VAL A 58 19.44 3.48 11.42
N LYS A 59 20.03 2.32 11.11
CA LYS A 59 21.48 2.18 10.91
C LYS A 59 21.95 3.00 9.71
N CYS A 60 21.45 2.71 8.51
CA CYS A 60 21.85 3.41 7.28
C CYS A 60 21.65 4.93 7.36
N PHE A 61 20.54 5.39 7.95
CA PHE A 61 20.23 6.81 8.08
C PHE A 61 21.14 7.55 9.04
N ARG A 62 21.69 6.88 10.07
CA ARG A 62 22.71 7.47 10.96
C ARG A 62 23.97 7.82 10.18
N ASP A 63 24.33 6.99 9.21
CA ASP A 63 25.47 7.18 8.30
C ASP A 63 25.06 8.01 7.06
N LYS A 64 23.90 8.68 7.13
CA LYS A 64 23.27 9.51 6.07
C LYS A 64 23.06 8.81 4.73
N SER A 65 23.05 7.47 4.68
CA SER A 65 22.86 6.70 3.45
C SER A 65 21.47 6.05 3.40
N SER A 66 20.85 6.01 2.21
CA SER A 66 19.59 5.27 2.01
C SER A 66 19.82 3.75 2.04
N THR A 67 18.79 2.94 2.34
CA THR A 67 18.95 1.47 2.39
C THR A 67 19.41 0.83 1.07
N PHE A 68 19.27 1.54 -0.04
CA PHE A 68 19.73 1.16 -1.39
C PHE A 68 21.19 1.53 -1.70
N LEU A 69 21.77 2.47 -0.94
CA LEU A 69 23.17 2.94 -1.06
C LEU A 69 24.04 2.52 0.14
N CYS A 70 23.44 1.78 1.07
CA CYS A 70 24.01 1.34 2.33
C CYS A 70 24.48 -0.13 2.24
N GLU A 71 25.57 -0.48 2.93
CA GLU A 71 26.19 -1.81 2.83
C GLU A 71 25.21 -2.96 3.12
N ARG A 72 25.45 -4.12 2.50
CA ARG A 72 24.60 -5.33 2.65
C ARG A 72 24.42 -5.78 4.10
N ASN A 73 25.44 -5.57 4.92
CA ASN A 73 25.51 -6.05 6.31
C ASN A 73 25.47 -4.90 7.34
N ALA A 74 25.12 -3.67 6.95
CA ALA A 74 25.22 -2.45 7.78
C ALA A 74 24.48 -2.49 9.13
N ALA A 75 23.51 -3.40 9.29
CA ALA A 75 22.81 -3.63 10.55
C ALA A 75 23.10 -5.00 11.17
N PHE A 76 23.13 -6.04 10.33
CA PHE A 76 23.37 -7.45 10.68
C PHE A 76 23.68 -8.24 9.39
N LEU A 77 24.17 -9.46 9.52
CA LEU A 77 24.51 -10.32 8.38
C LEU A 77 23.26 -10.66 7.54
N TYR A 78 23.38 -10.57 6.22
CA TYR A 78 22.30 -10.78 5.24
C TYR A 78 21.13 -9.78 5.32
N SER A 79 21.40 -8.52 5.72
CA SER A 79 20.33 -7.53 5.94
C SER A 79 19.68 -6.98 4.67
N GLU A 80 20.36 -6.96 3.52
CA GLU A 80 19.75 -6.63 2.20
C GLU A 80 18.89 -7.80 1.69
N GLU A 81 19.35 -9.04 1.86
CA GLU A 81 18.67 -10.25 1.45
C GLU A 81 17.38 -10.51 2.25
N LEU A 82 17.41 -10.21 3.56
CA LEU A 82 16.24 -10.28 4.43
C LEU A 82 15.23 -9.13 4.15
N GLU A 83 15.70 -7.95 3.71
CA GLU A 83 14.84 -6.87 3.20
C GLU A 83 14.09 -7.32 1.92
N VAL A 84 14.79 -7.95 0.97
CA VAL A 84 14.17 -8.54 -0.25
C VAL A 84 13.16 -9.63 0.11
N PHE A 85 13.54 -10.60 0.96
CA PHE A 85 12.67 -11.73 1.29
C PHE A 85 11.41 -11.29 2.05
N TRP A 86 11.55 -10.37 3.02
CA TRP A 86 10.41 -9.78 3.69
C TRP A 86 9.49 -9.04 2.70
N LEU A 87 10.02 -8.16 1.85
CA LEU A 87 9.25 -7.40 0.86
C LEU A 87 8.53 -8.31 -0.16
N ALA A 88 9.13 -9.43 -0.56
CA ALA A 88 8.49 -10.44 -1.39
C ALA A 88 7.30 -11.10 -0.66
N THR A 89 7.49 -11.55 0.59
CA THR A 89 6.39 -12.12 1.39
C THR A 89 5.29 -11.11 1.70
N GLN A 90 5.62 -9.82 1.87
CA GLN A 90 4.63 -8.75 2.02
C GLN A 90 3.81 -8.57 0.74
N THR A 91 4.48 -8.56 -0.42
CA THR A 91 3.82 -8.44 -1.73
C THR A 91 2.83 -9.59 -1.93
N ILE A 92 3.22 -10.82 -1.58
CA ILE A 92 2.33 -12.00 -1.60
C ILE A 92 1.13 -11.80 -0.66
N LEU A 93 1.33 -11.28 0.57
CA LEU A 93 0.22 -11.01 1.50
C LEU A 93 -0.80 -10.02 0.91
N ILE A 94 -0.35 -8.93 0.26
CA ILE A 94 -1.25 -7.97 -0.38
C ILE A 94 -2.00 -8.59 -1.57
N VAL A 95 -1.33 -9.42 -2.39
CA VAL A 95 -1.99 -10.17 -3.48
C VAL A 95 -3.05 -11.13 -2.92
N VAL A 96 -2.76 -11.85 -1.84
CA VAL A 96 -3.75 -12.73 -1.16
C VAL A 96 -4.95 -11.93 -0.67
N VAL A 97 -4.76 -10.75 -0.10
CA VAL A 97 -5.87 -9.86 0.28
C VAL A 97 -6.71 -9.46 -0.95
N ILE A 98 -6.08 -9.00 -2.04
CA ILE A 98 -6.77 -8.60 -3.28
C ILE A 98 -7.59 -9.77 -3.86
N VAL A 99 -7.05 -10.99 -3.85
CA VAL A 99 -7.73 -12.20 -4.37
C VAL A 99 -8.87 -12.68 -3.46
N LEU A 100 -8.83 -12.38 -2.15
CA LEU A 100 -9.87 -12.76 -1.20
C LEU A 100 -11.00 -11.73 -1.08
N LEU A 101 -10.74 -10.44 -1.29
CA LEU A 101 -11.75 -9.38 -1.19
C LEU A 101 -13.04 -9.62 -2.03
N PRO A 102 -12.97 -10.13 -3.28
CA PRO A 102 -14.17 -10.47 -4.06
C PRO A 102 -15.04 -11.61 -3.48
N ARG A 103 -14.54 -12.36 -2.49
CA ARG A 103 -15.29 -13.45 -1.81
C ARG A 103 -16.02 -12.98 -0.55
N ILE A 104 -15.92 -11.69 -0.21
CA ILE A 104 -16.60 -11.11 0.96
C ILE A 104 -18.05 -10.76 0.58
N PRO A 105 -19.06 -11.18 1.38
CA PRO A 105 -20.45 -10.84 1.10
C PRO A 105 -20.67 -9.33 1.13
N GLY A 106 -21.30 -8.80 0.08
CA GLY A 106 -21.51 -7.36 -0.12
C GLY A 106 -20.41 -6.65 -0.94
N PHE A 107 -19.46 -7.39 -1.54
CA PHE A 107 -18.49 -6.82 -2.48
C PHE A 107 -19.17 -6.26 -3.74
N LEU A 108 -18.93 -4.97 -4.05
CA LEU A 108 -19.63 -4.23 -5.11
C LEU A 108 -19.20 -4.60 -6.55
N GLY A 109 -18.13 -5.37 -6.72
CA GLY A 109 -17.52 -5.65 -8.02
C GLY A 109 -16.47 -4.62 -8.44
N VAL A 110 -15.32 -5.08 -8.94
CA VAL A 110 -14.13 -4.23 -9.19
C VAL A 110 -14.44 -3.03 -10.09
N LYS A 111 -15.15 -3.24 -11.21
CA LYS A 111 -15.52 -2.16 -12.14
C LYS A 111 -16.38 -1.07 -11.49
N ALA A 112 -17.35 -1.45 -10.65
CA ALA A 112 -18.21 -0.50 -9.96
C ALA A 112 -17.46 0.29 -8.88
N ILE A 113 -16.48 -0.35 -8.20
CA ILE A 113 -15.59 0.30 -7.24
C ILE A 113 -14.75 1.39 -7.91
N PHE A 114 -14.08 1.07 -9.03
CA PHE A 114 -13.26 2.04 -9.76
C PHE A 114 -14.07 3.18 -10.38
N ASN A 115 -15.23 2.88 -10.97
CA ASN A 115 -16.14 3.91 -11.52
C ASN A 115 -16.67 4.88 -10.46
N ARG A 116 -16.68 4.53 -9.17
CA ARG A 116 -16.99 5.46 -8.08
C ARG A 116 -15.75 6.22 -7.61
N LEU A 117 -14.65 5.51 -7.36
CA LEU A 117 -13.40 6.11 -6.86
C LEU A 117 -12.80 7.18 -7.77
N ILE A 118 -12.97 7.08 -9.08
CA ILE A 118 -12.50 8.11 -10.02
C ILE A 118 -13.20 9.46 -9.82
N CYS A 119 -14.37 9.49 -9.18
CA CYS A 119 -15.10 10.71 -8.81
C CYS A 119 -14.75 11.22 -7.40
N VAL A 120 -13.85 10.57 -6.66
CA VAL A 120 -13.54 10.89 -5.26
C VAL A 120 -12.20 11.63 -5.16
N PRO A 121 -12.16 12.95 -4.84
CA PRO A 121 -10.91 13.73 -4.87
C PRO A 121 -9.81 13.22 -3.91
N SER A 122 -10.19 12.62 -2.77
CA SER A 122 -9.23 12.03 -1.84
C SER A 122 -8.51 10.80 -2.43
N PHE A 123 -9.18 10.06 -3.33
CA PHE A 123 -8.59 8.95 -4.07
C PHE A 123 -7.77 9.43 -5.28
N ILE A 124 -8.26 10.41 -6.05
CA ILE A 124 -7.47 11.03 -7.15
C ILE A 124 -6.12 11.53 -6.62
N THR A 125 -6.13 12.26 -5.50
CA THR A 125 -4.89 12.73 -4.86
C THR A 125 -4.01 11.58 -4.34
N LEU A 126 -4.58 10.47 -3.87
CA LEU A 126 -3.79 9.26 -3.52
C LEU A 126 -3.11 8.64 -4.76
N VAL A 127 -3.79 8.63 -5.91
CA VAL A 127 -3.23 8.14 -7.18
C VAL A 127 -2.13 9.07 -7.71
N LEU A 128 -2.31 10.39 -7.66
CA LEU A 128 -1.26 11.35 -8.03
C LEU A 128 -0.01 11.20 -7.14
N LEU A 129 -0.21 11.00 -5.84
CA LEU A 129 0.87 10.75 -4.88
C LEU A 129 1.56 9.38 -5.12
N LEU A 130 0.82 8.35 -5.56
CA LEU A 130 1.40 7.10 -6.04
C LEU A 130 2.26 7.32 -7.30
N VAL A 131 1.79 8.10 -8.27
CA VAL A 131 2.56 8.40 -9.49
C VAL A 131 3.87 9.11 -9.16
N ILE A 132 3.85 10.12 -8.27
CA ILE A 132 5.07 10.78 -7.77
C ILE A 132 6.04 9.77 -7.13
N ALA A 133 5.52 8.85 -6.31
CA ALA A 133 6.34 7.79 -5.71
C ALA A 133 6.94 6.83 -6.75
N LEU A 134 6.16 6.40 -7.76
CA LEU A 134 6.62 5.54 -8.84
C LEU A 134 7.67 6.21 -9.72
N CYS A 135 7.50 7.50 -10.05
CA CYS A 135 8.51 8.29 -10.75
C CYS A 135 9.83 8.36 -9.95
N ARG A 136 9.76 8.55 -8.62
CA ARG A 136 10.96 8.51 -7.76
C ARG A 136 11.64 7.14 -7.76
N TYR A 137 10.87 6.05 -7.71
CA TYR A 137 11.43 4.70 -7.84
C TYR A 137 12.06 4.44 -9.21
N ALA A 138 11.47 4.95 -10.30
CA ALA A 138 12.05 4.86 -11.64
C ALA A 138 13.38 5.64 -11.77
N MET A 139 13.44 6.87 -11.25
CA MET A 139 14.69 7.65 -11.17
C MET A 139 15.78 6.90 -10.38
N LEU A 140 15.42 6.31 -9.24
CA LEU A 140 16.33 5.48 -8.44
C LEU A 140 16.78 4.23 -9.21
N LEU A 141 15.91 3.57 -9.96
CA LEU A 141 16.24 2.36 -10.74
C LEU A 141 17.23 2.63 -11.88
N VAL A 142 17.21 3.84 -12.46
CA VAL A 142 18.16 4.28 -13.50
C VAL A 142 19.53 4.64 -12.91
N THR A 143 19.57 5.16 -11.69
CA THR A 143 20.75 5.81 -11.09
C THR A 143 21.49 4.96 -10.05
N SER A 144 20.80 4.08 -9.34
CA SER A 144 21.38 3.24 -8.28
C SER A 144 22.33 2.17 -8.84
N PRO A 145 23.22 1.60 -8.01
CA PRO A 145 24.02 0.45 -8.39
C PRO A 145 23.14 -0.70 -8.90
N LYS A 146 23.43 -1.20 -10.11
CA LYS A 146 22.62 -2.23 -10.80
C LYS A 146 22.81 -3.64 -10.24
N THR A 147 22.86 -3.79 -8.91
CA THR A 147 22.91 -5.10 -8.26
C THR A 147 21.52 -5.74 -8.26
N PHE A 148 21.47 -7.06 -8.39
CA PHE A 148 20.20 -7.80 -8.45
C PHE A 148 19.31 -7.55 -7.22
N LEU A 149 19.90 -7.48 -6.02
CA LEU A 149 19.18 -7.24 -4.77
C LEU A 149 18.60 -5.82 -4.77
N THR A 150 19.42 -4.79 -4.94
CA THR A 150 19.02 -3.38 -4.95
C THR A 150 17.91 -3.10 -5.98
N MET A 151 18.03 -3.64 -7.19
CA MET A 151 17.00 -3.57 -8.23
C MET A 151 15.69 -4.27 -7.81
N SER A 152 15.79 -5.44 -7.17
CA SER A 152 14.63 -6.19 -6.65
C SER A 152 13.91 -5.45 -5.54
N ILE A 153 14.62 -4.74 -4.64
CA ILE A 153 13.99 -3.94 -3.58
C ILE A 153 13.24 -2.74 -4.19
N LEU A 154 13.86 -2.02 -5.14
CA LEU A 154 13.23 -0.87 -5.81
C LEU A 154 11.96 -1.27 -6.58
N ILE A 155 12.03 -2.34 -7.38
CA ILE A 155 10.87 -2.88 -8.12
C ILE A 155 9.81 -3.42 -7.15
N GLY A 156 10.25 -4.14 -6.10
CA GLY A 156 9.39 -4.68 -5.05
C GLY A 156 8.59 -3.59 -4.33
N PHE A 157 9.21 -2.46 -3.96
CA PHE A 157 8.48 -1.36 -3.33
C PHE A 157 7.49 -0.70 -4.28
N ALA A 158 7.87 -0.43 -5.54
CA ALA A 158 6.98 0.13 -6.55
C ALA A 158 5.72 -0.75 -6.75
N LEU A 159 5.92 -2.06 -6.95
CA LEU A 159 4.84 -3.04 -7.08
C LEU A 159 3.98 -3.13 -5.81
N LYS A 160 4.61 -3.25 -4.63
CA LYS A 160 3.93 -3.34 -3.34
C LYS A 160 3.06 -2.11 -3.07
N TYR A 161 3.51 -0.90 -3.40
CA TYR A 161 2.70 0.31 -3.22
C TYR A 161 1.52 0.40 -4.18
N ALA A 162 1.70 0.05 -5.46
CA ALA A 162 0.58 -0.02 -6.41
C ALA A 162 -0.49 -1.04 -5.97
N LEU A 163 -0.07 -2.24 -5.55
CA LEU A 163 -0.96 -3.26 -4.99
C LEU A 163 -1.60 -2.80 -3.67
N THR A 164 -0.89 -2.06 -2.81
CA THR A 164 -1.45 -1.53 -1.55
C THR A 164 -2.56 -0.50 -1.82
N VAL A 165 -2.41 0.35 -2.86
CA VAL A 165 -3.47 1.29 -3.30
C VAL A 165 -4.66 0.54 -3.89
N LEU A 166 -4.44 -0.51 -4.68
CA LEU A 166 -5.51 -1.39 -5.20
C LEU A 166 -6.27 -2.10 -4.06
N ALA A 167 -5.57 -2.63 -3.06
CA ALA A 167 -6.18 -3.22 -1.88
C ALA A 167 -7.00 -2.21 -1.08
N ALA A 168 -6.50 -0.98 -0.91
CA ALA A 168 -7.22 0.11 -0.25
C ALA A 168 -8.48 0.54 -1.03
N ALA A 169 -8.37 0.68 -2.35
CA ALA A 169 -9.50 0.95 -3.25
C ALA A 169 -10.64 -0.08 -3.09
N MET A 170 -10.30 -1.37 -3.07
CA MET A 170 -11.27 -2.46 -2.88
C MET A 170 -11.83 -2.52 -1.45
N LEU A 171 -11.01 -2.26 -0.43
CA LEU A 171 -11.44 -2.19 0.98
C LEU A 171 -12.38 -1.01 1.26
N ASN A 172 -12.26 0.11 0.53
CA ASN A 172 -13.04 1.33 0.76
C ASN A 172 -14.56 1.12 0.69
N TYR A 173 -15.05 0.13 -0.06
CA TYR A 173 -16.49 -0.23 -0.10
C TYR A 173 -16.80 -1.62 0.45
N THR A 174 -15.82 -2.32 1.01
CA THR A 174 -15.97 -3.69 1.53
C THR A 174 -15.97 -3.67 3.05
N GLN A 175 -17.12 -3.90 3.69
CA GLN A 175 -17.24 -4.04 5.15
C GLN A 175 -16.71 -5.42 5.57
N LEU A 176 -15.76 -5.48 6.51
CA LEU A 176 -15.22 -6.75 7.01
C LEU A 176 -16.13 -7.36 8.10
N SER A 177 -16.92 -6.53 8.79
CA SER A 177 -17.95 -6.96 9.73
C SER A 177 -18.94 -8.00 9.18
N THR A 178 -19.21 -8.00 7.86
CA THR A 178 -20.10 -8.99 7.22
C THR A 178 -19.55 -10.42 7.33
N LEU A 179 -18.23 -10.60 7.47
CA LEU A 179 -17.60 -11.90 7.67
C LEU A 179 -18.06 -12.57 8.97
N LYS A 180 -18.30 -11.79 10.04
CA LYS A 180 -18.72 -12.28 11.37
C LYS A 180 -20.02 -13.08 11.33
N HIS A 181 -20.88 -12.83 10.34
CA HIS A 181 -22.18 -13.49 10.18
C HIS A 181 -22.17 -14.67 9.21
N ARG A 182 -21.14 -14.81 8.36
CA ARG A 182 -21.09 -15.82 7.28
C ARG A 182 -19.93 -16.82 7.40
N TYR A 183 -18.90 -16.52 8.18
CA TYR A 183 -17.70 -17.35 8.35
C TYR A 183 -17.38 -17.57 9.84
N PRO A 184 -16.60 -18.62 10.18
CA PRO A 184 -16.14 -18.86 11.55
C PRO A 184 -15.40 -17.65 12.16
N PRO A 185 -15.46 -17.43 13.49
CA PRO A 185 -14.95 -16.22 14.12
C PRO A 185 -13.44 -16.00 13.92
N TYR A 186 -12.65 -17.08 13.75
CA TYR A 186 -11.22 -16.96 13.45
C TYR A 186 -10.93 -16.30 12.09
N VAL A 187 -11.84 -16.41 11.10
CA VAL A 187 -11.68 -15.78 9.78
C VAL A 187 -11.81 -14.25 9.91
N PHE A 188 -12.78 -13.79 10.71
CA PHE A 188 -12.93 -12.36 11.02
C PHE A 188 -11.72 -11.84 11.83
N LEU A 189 -11.27 -12.58 12.84
CA LEU A 189 -10.08 -12.23 13.63
C LEU A 189 -8.83 -12.11 12.75
N LEU A 190 -8.57 -13.08 11.88
CA LEU A 190 -7.45 -13.04 10.94
C LEU A 190 -7.58 -11.87 9.96
N SER A 191 -8.78 -11.58 9.44
CA SER A 191 -8.96 -10.43 8.53
C SER A 191 -8.67 -9.08 9.20
N LYS A 192 -9.06 -8.90 10.47
CA LYS A 192 -8.72 -7.71 11.27
C LYS A 192 -7.24 -7.67 11.61
N LEU A 193 -6.62 -8.81 11.95
CA LEU A 193 -5.18 -8.90 12.20
C LEU A 193 -4.37 -8.56 10.94
N THR A 194 -4.79 -8.99 9.76
CA THR A 194 -4.17 -8.62 8.47
C THR A 194 -4.27 -7.11 8.22
N VAL A 195 -5.43 -6.49 8.45
CA VAL A 195 -5.57 -5.03 8.33
C VAL A 195 -4.68 -4.30 9.34
N PHE A 196 -4.57 -4.80 10.58
CA PHE A 196 -3.64 -4.25 11.58
C PHE A 196 -2.18 -4.36 11.15
N VAL A 197 -1.73 -5.53 10.67
CA VAL A 197 -0.36 -5.73 10.18
C VAL A 197 -0.05 -4.83 8.97
N ILE A 198 -1.00 -4.68 8.03
CA ILE A 198 -0.85 -3.75 6.89
C ILE A 198 -0.82 -2.29 7.35
N SER A 199 -1.63 -1.92 8.36
CA SER A 199 -1.59 -0.58 8.97
C SER A 199 -0.24 -0.31 9.63
N LEU A 200 0.25 -1.24 10.45
CA LEU A 200 1.53 -1.18 11.15
C LEU A 200 2.71 -1.02 10.17
N VAL A 201 2.76 -1.79 9.08
CA VAL A 201 3.85 -1.63 8.10
C VAL A 201 3.78 -0.28 7.38
N ASN A 202 2.59 0.22 7.05
CA ASN A 202 2.48 1.55 6.43
C ASN A 202 2.80 2.68 7.42
N PHE A 203 2.51 2.51 8.72
CA PHE A 203 2.99 3.38 9.80
C PHE A 203 4.53 3.38 9.88
N ILE A 204 5.19 2.22 9.91
CA ILE A 204 6.66 2.16 9.97
C ILE A 204 7.30 2.74 8.71
N HIS A 205 6.75 2.54 7.51
CA HIS A 205 7.24 3.24 6.31
C HIS A 205 7.09 4.76 6.40
N PHE A 206 5.98 5.26 6.98
CA PHE A 206 5.79 6.69 7.20
C PHE A 206 6.80 7.25 8.22
N ALA A 207 7.00 6.58 9.36
CA ALA A 207 8.03 6.93 10.33
C ALA A 207 9.45 6.90 9.73
N THR A 208 9.76 5.87 8.92
CA THR A 208 11.00 5.75 8.15
C THR A 208 11.20 6.95 7.20
N SER A 209 10.12 7.41 6.55
CA SER A 209 10.12 8.63 5.72
C SER A 209 10.47 9.88 6.52
N LEU A 210 9.87 10.06 7.71
CA LEU A 210 10.16 11.20 8.58
C LEU A 210 11.61 11.19 9.07
N ILE A 211 12.10 10.04 9.55
CA ILE A 211 13.49 9.91 10.03
C ILE A 211 14.49 10.18 8.90
N ALA A 212 14.23 9.70 7.67
CA ALA A 212 15.09 9.98 6.52
C ALA A 212 15.20 11.48 6.19
N ILE A 213 14.12 12.24 6.39
CA ILE A 213 14.11 13.70 6.26
C ILE A 213 14.88 14.35 7.43
N THR A 214 14.63 13.93 8.68
CA THR A 214 15.32 14.47 9.88
C THR A 214 16.83 14.27 9.85
N PHE A 215 17.32 13.14 9.33
CA PHE A 215 18.75 12.85 9.21
C PHE A 215 19.40 13.46 7.94
N ASN A 216 18.62 14.10 7.07
CA ASN A 216 19.01 14.58 5.74
C ASN A 216 19.77 13.50 4.94
N VAL A 217 19.10 12.36 4.74
CA VAL A 217 19.69 11.16 4.13
C VAL A 217 19.93 11.35 2.64
N GLN A 218 21.14 11.03 2.19
CA GLN A 218 21.48 10.95 0.78
C GLN A 218 20.78 9.75 0.11
N ILE A 219 19.81 10.08 -0.76
CA ILE A 219 19.00 9.10 -1.49
C ILE A 219 19.48 8.90 -2.93
N PHE A 220 20.18 9.86 -3.53
CA PHE A 220 20.77 9.74 -4.87
C PHE A 220 22.31 9.65 -4.82
N PRO A 221 22.96 8.89 -5.73
CA PRO A 221 24.42 8.86 -5.84
C PRO A 221 25.00 10.26 -6.08
N ALA A 222 26.18 10.55 -5.51
CA ALA A 222 26.78 11.88 -5.53
C ALA A 222 26.95 12.47 -6.95
N ALA A 223 27.21 11.63 -7.96
CA ALA A 223 27.36 12.04 -9.35
C ALA A 223 26.11 12.68 -9.99
N MET A 224 24.92 12.52 -9.40
CA MET A 224 23.69 13.19 -9.88
C MET A 224 23.51 14.59 -9.26
N SER A 225 24.12 14.84 -8.10
CA SER A 225 23.95 16.10 -7.34
C SER A 225 24.54 17.34 -8.01
N SER A 226 25.33 17.17 -9.08
CA SER A 226 26.10 18.24 -9.74
C SER A 226 25.62 18.58 -11.15
N ALA A 227 24.50 18.02 -11.62
CA ALA A 227 24.14 17.99 -13.04
C ALA A 227 22.94 18.88 -13.47
N ASN A 228 22.14 19.37 -12.53
CA ASN A 228 20.88 20.08 -12.81
C ASN A 228 20.88 21.51 -12.22
N SER A 229 20.02 22.40 -12.74
CA SER A 229 19.82 23.73 -12.16
C SER A 229 19.20 23.66 -10.76
N SER A 230 19.63 24.57 -9.89
CA SER A 230 19.29 24.61 -8.45
C SER A 230 17.79 24.52 -8.20
N ASP A 231 17.02 25.37 -8.85
CA ASP A 231 15.63 25.64 -8.45
C ASP A 231 14.70 24.49 -8.85
N PHE A 232 14.96 23.88 -10.01
CA PHE A 232 14.25 22.68 -10.45
C PHE A 232 14.62 21.46 -9.60
N HIS A 233 15.89 21.34 -9.19
CA HIS A 233 16.32 20.27 -8.27
C HIS A 233 15.63 20.39 -6.91
N VAL A 234 15.57 21.60 -6.34
CA VAL A 234 14.89 21.86 -5.05
C VAL A 234 13.40 21.56 -5.12
N VAL A 235 12.69 21.99 -6.18
CA VAL A 235 11.26 21.69 -6.35
C VAL A 235 11.00 20.19 -6.55
N ASN A 236 11.82 19.51 -7.36
CA ASN A 236 11.70 18.07 -7.59
C ASN A 236 11.97 17.24 -6.33
N ASP A 237 13.01 17.58 -5.56
CA ASP A 237 13.27 16.94 -4.26
C ASP A 237 12.15 17.21 -3.26
N LEU A 238 11.72 18.47 -3.12
CA LEU A 238 10.62 18.83 -2.21
C LEU A 238 9.36 18.02 -2.52
N LEU A 239 8.95 17.97 -3.79
CA LEU A 239 7.81 17.17 -4.25
C LEU A 239 8.05 15.66 -4.04
N GLY A 240 9.26 15.17 -4.27
CA GLY A 240 9.64 13.77 -4.06
C GLY A 240 9.68 13.34 -2.59
N TYR A 241 10.07 14.21 -1.65
CA TYR A 241 10.11 13.94 -0.21
C TYR A 241 8.73 14.11 0.44
N PHE A 242 8.08 15.25 0.23
CA PHE A 242 6.75 15.50 0.78
C PHE A 242 5.70 14.60 0.11
N GLY A 243 5.74 14.41 -1.21
CA GLY A 243 4.82 13.53 -1.93
C GLY A 243 4.86 12.09 -1.43
N VAL A 244 6.04 11.46 -1.34
CA VAL A 244 6.18 10.09 -0.82
C VAL A 244 5.80 9.99 0.66
N THR A 245 6.04 11.03 1.46
CA THR A 245 5.70 11.04 2.89
C THR A 245 4.20 11.20 3.12
N ILE A 246 3.54 12.12 2.40
CA ILE A 246 2.08 12.32 2.41
C ILE A 246 1.36 11.08 1.83
N PHE A 247 1.93 10.44 0.80
CA PHE A 247 1.45 9.16 0.27
C PHE A 247 1.40 8.07 1.35
N ARG A 248 2.52 7.87 2.06
CA ARG A 248 2.64 6.90 3.16
C ARG A 248 1.69 7.23 4.31
N PHE A 249 1.54 8.51 4.67
CA PHE A 249 0.57 8.98 5.65
C PHE A 249 -0.88 8.68 5.24
N LYS A 250 -1.28 8.96 3.99
CA LYS A 250 -2.64 8.66 3.51
C LYS A 250 -2.95 7.16 3.56
N LEU A 251 -2.00 6.30 3.15
CA LEU A 251 -2.17 4.84 3.26
C LEU A 251 -2.31 4.40 4.72
N MET A 252 -1.39 4.83 5.60
CA MET A 252 -1.44 4.56 7.04
C MET A 252 -2.79 4.96 7.64
N SER A 253 -3.24 6.19 7.40
CA SER A 253 -4.50 6.75 7.89
C SER A 253 -5.72 5.97 7.38
N PHE A 254 -5.74 5.58 6.11
CA PHE A 254 -6.80 4.73 5.55
C PHE A 254 -6.89 3.37 6.27
N PHE A 255 -5.78 2.63 6.38
CA PHE A 255 -5.81 1.31 7.03
C PHE A 255 -6.10 1.40 8.54
N TRP A 256 -5.65 2.48 9.20
CA TRP A 256 -5.99 2.77 10.59
C TRP A 256 -7.49 3.01 10.77
N LYS A 257 -8.10 3.92 9.99
CA LYS A 257 -9.56 4.12 9.98
C LYS A 257 -10.31 2.82 9.69
N LYS A 258 -9.86 2.03 8.70
CA LYS A 258 -10.52 0.79 8.29
C LYS A 258 -10.45 -0.32 9.35
N LEU A 259 -9.41 -0.35 10.18
CA LEU A 259 -9.28 -1.28 11.30
C LEU A 259 -10.41 -1.08 12.32
N PHE A 260 -10.60 0.16 12.78
CA PHE A 260 -11.53 0.50 13.86
C PHE A 260 -12.97 0.74 13.39
N ILE A 261 -13.16 1.59 12.38
CA ILE A 261 -14.49 2.09 11.98
C ILE A 261 -15.18 1.14 10.98
N ASP A 262 -14.40 0.45 10.14
CA ASP A 262 -14.86 -0.59 9.17
C ASP A 262 -15.97 -0.17 8.17
N ASP A 263 -16.34 1.10 8.11
CA ASP A 263 -17.36 1.60 7.20
C ASP A 263 -16.96 1.55 5.72
N LYS A 264 -17.94 1.91 4.89
CA LYS A 264 -17.77 2.22 3.46
C LYS A 264 -17.50 3.72 3.29
N GLY A 265 -16.76 4.10 2.25
CA GLY A 265 -16.56 5.51 1.91
C GLY A 265 -15.53 6.25 2.76
N ILE A 266 -14.49 5.58 3.25
CA ILE A 266 -13.41 6.23 4.04
C ILE A 266 -12.68 7.33 3.22
N PHE A 267 -12.62 7.21 1.90
CA PHE A 267 -12.15 8.28 1.00
C PHE A 267 -13.20 9.37 0.70
N GLU A 268 -14.46 9.14 1.02
CA GLU A 268 -15.61 10.03 0.76
C GLU A 268 -15.99 10.86 2.00
N GLN A 269 -15.68 10.36 3.21
CA GLN A 269 -15.80 11.09 4.48
C GLN A 269 -14.90 12.34 4.48
N ARG A 270 -15.54 13.51 4.39
CA ARG A 270 -14.95 14.85 4.60
C ARG A 270 -14.77 15.12 6.09
#